data_AF-A0A7R6XTK6-F1
#
_entry.id   AF-A0A7R6XTK6-F1
#
_cell.length_a   1.000
_cell.length_b   1.000
_cell.length_c   1.000
_cell.angle_alpha   90.00
_cell.angle_beta   90.00
_cell.angle_gamma   90.00
#
_symmetry.space_group_name_H-M   'P 1'
#
loop_
_entity.id
_entity.type
_entity.pdbx_description
1 polymer ?
#
loop_
_entity_poly.entity_id
_entity_poly.type
_entity_poly.pdbx_seq_one_letter_code
_entity_poly.pdbx_strand_id
1 'polypeptide(L)'
;MADELHSGRIKVSGETFAAEYREAGADLAAEFAALLDQAKLALASEQARPEEKLPPIDPEAIAAELGLDHPVKSADLGRMRRSFAFANHPDRVAPHLRQRAMIRMQVANMLIDEAKRRAVAGARR
;
A
#
# COMPACT_ATOMS: atom_id res chain seq x y z
N MET A 1 -12.89 -35.40 74.87
CA MET A 1 -12.79 -35.07 73.45
C MET A 1 -13.29 -33.65 73.27
N ALA A 2 -12.36 -32.71 73.12
CA ALA A 2 -12.66 -31.34 72.71
C ALA A 2 -11.78 -31.11 71.49
N ASP A 3 -12.38 -31.11 70.31
CA ASP A 3 -11.71 -30.75 69.07
C ASP A 3 -12.23 -29.36 68.69
N GLU A 4 -11.47 -28.35 69.10
CA GLU A 4 -11.76 -26.94 68.83
C GLU A 4 -11.32 -26.60 67.41
N LEU A 5 -12.27 -26.73 66.47
CA LEU A 5 -12.07 -26.26 65.10
C LEU A 5 -12.14 -24.72 65.05
N HIS A 6 -10.98 -24.08 65.14
CA HIS A 6 -10.79 -22.65 64.92
C HIS A 6 -10.92 -22.32 63.42
N SER A 7 -12.16 -22.23 62.90
CA SER A 7 -12.39 -21.64 61.58
C SER A 7 -12.54 -20.13 61.73
N GLY A 8 -11.41 -19.43 61.65
CA GLY A 8 -11.36 -17.98 61.59
C GLY A 8 -12.13 -17.47 60.37
N ARG A 9 -13.29 -16.86 60.61
CA ARG A 9 -14.12 -16.21 59.59
C ARG A 9 -13.39 -14.97 59.07
N ILE A 10 -12.64 -15.09 57.98
CA ILE A 10 -12.09 -13.92 57.28
C ILE A 10 -13.26 -13.19 56.62
N LYS A 11 -13.71 -12.08 57.21
CA LYS A 11 -14.61 -11.12 56.57
C LYS A 11 -13.74 -10.21 55.69
N VAL A 12 -13.61 -10.54 54.40
CA VAL A 12 -13.02 -9.60 53.43
C VAL A 12 -14.09 -8.56 53.11
N SER A 13 -13.93 -7.33 53.59
CA SER A 13 -14.82 -6.22 53.27
C SER A 13 -14.67 -5.86 51.78
N GLY A 14 -15.68 -6.14 50.95
CA GLY A 14 -15.62 -5.95 49.50
C GLY A 14 -15.39 -4.49 49.05
N GLU A 15 -15.61 -3.51 49.94
CA GLU A 15 -15.40 -2.09 49.65
C GLU A 15 -13.91 -1.72 49.50
N THR A 16 -13.02 -2.33 50.29
CA THR A 16 -11.57 -2.06 50.20
C THR A 16 -10.98 -2.68 48.94
N PHE A 17 -11.37 -3.92 48.63
CA PHE A 17 -10.90 -4.62 47.43
C PHE A 17 -11.40 -3.95 46.14
N ALA A 18 -12.65 -3.45 46.13
CA ALA A 18 -13.17 -2.69 45.00
C ALA A 18 -12.47 -1.34 44.80
N ALA A 19 -11.97 -0.71 45.86
CA ALA A 19 -11.17 0.50 45.76
C ALA A 19 -9.77 0.20 45.20
N GLU A 20 -9.11 -0.84 45.70
CA GLU A 20 -7.79 -1.30 45.22
C GLU A 20 -7.83 -1.71 43.73
N TYR A 21 -8.87 -2.42 43.28
CA TYR A 21 -9.04 -2.75 41.86
C TYR A 21 -9.25 -1.51 40.98
N ARG A 22 -9.97 -0.50 41.47
CA ARG A 22 -10.17 0.75 40.72
C ARG A 22 -8.87 1.55 40.62
N GLU A 23 -8.08 1.58 41.69
CA GLU A 23 -6.79 2.26 41.74
C GLU A 23 -5.76 1.58 40.82
N ALA A 24 -5.61 0.26 40.91
CA ALA A 24 -4.75 -0.51 40.01
C ALA A 24 -5.20 -0.41 38.52
N GLY A 25 -6.50 -0.31 38.28
CA GLY A 25 -7.04 -0.08 36.94
C GLY A 25 -6.75 1.34 36.41
N ALA A 26 -6.72 2.34 37.28
CA ALA A 26 -6.36 3.71 36.92
C ALA A 26 -4.88 3.84 36.55
N ASP A 27 -4.01 3.16 37.30
CA ASP A 27 -2.57 3.12 37.02
C ASP A 27 -2.28 2.45 35.67
N LEU A 28 -2.93 1.30 35.39
CA LEU A 28 -2.78 0.62 34.10
C LEU A 28 -3.28 1.47 32.92
N ALA A 29 -4.40 2.19 33.10
CA ALA A 29 -4.90 3.10 32.08
C ALA A 29 -3.93 4.26 31.80
N ALA A 30 -3.28 4.78 32.84
CA ALA A 30 -2.27 5.83 32.73
C ALA A 30 -1.01 5.33 32.00
N GLU A 31 -0.54 4.13 32.32
CA GLU A 31 0.59 3.50 31.63
C GLU A 31 0.29 3.26 30.14
N PHE A 32 -0.90 2.76 29.82
CA PHE A 32 -1.30 2.54 28.44
C PHE A 32 -1.42 3.86 27.65
N ALA A 33 -1.95 4.91 28.28
CA ALA A 33 -2.01 6.24 27.68
C ALA A 33 -0.60 6.78 27.39
N ALA A 34 0.35 6.62 28.32
CA ALA A 34 1.73 7.02 28.14
C ALA A 34 2.40 6.24 26.99
N LEU A 35 2.16 4.93 26.88
CA LEU A 35 2.65 4.10 25.78
C LEU A 35 2.09 4.55 24.43
N LEU A 36 0.79 4.85 24.36
CA LEU A 36 0.15 5.37 23.15
C LEU A 36 0.73 6.72 22.74
N ASP A 37 0.99 7.61 23.68
CA ASP A 37 1.58 8.92 23.38
C ASP A 37 3.03 8.79 22.89
N GLN A 38 3.82 7.89 23.46
CA GLN A 38 5.14 7.54 22.95
C GLN A 38 5.07 6.98 21.52
N ALA A 39 4.11 6.09 21.24
CA ALA A 39 3.90 5.54 19.91
C ALA A 39 3.50 6.61 18.89
N LYS A 40 2.61 7.55 19.27
CA LYS A 40 2.23 8.69 18.42
C LYS A 40 3.43 9.59 18.11
N LEU A 41 4.27 9.88 19.10
CA LEU A 41 5.48 10.68 18.91
C LEU A 41 6.49 9.99 17.98
N ALA A 42 6.67 8.68 18.13
CA ALA A 42 7.52 7.88 17.25
C ALA A 42 7.01 7.92 15.80
N LEU A 43 5.71 7.69 15.59
CA LEU A 43 5.07 7.76 14.27
C LEU A 43 5.12 9.17 13.66
N ALA A 44 4.99 10.23 14.47
CA ALA A 44 5.10 11.60 13.99
C ALA A 44 6.53 11.97 13.57
N SER A 45 7.55 11.34 14.17
CA SER A 45 8.96 11.53 13.80
C SER A 45 9.38 10.72 12.58
N GLU A 46 8.59 9.71 12.20
CA GLU A 46 8.80 8.93 10.99
C GLU A 46 8.44 9.83 9.79
N GLN A 47 9.46 10.47 9.23
CA GLN A 47 9.34 11.26 8.00
C GLN A 47 8.56 10.44 6.98
N ALA A 48 7.38 10.95 6.59
CA ALA A 48 6.51 10.31 5.62
C ALA A 48 7.38 9.89 4.43
N ARG A 49 7.61 8.57 4.28
CA ARG A 49 8.26 8.04 3.09
C ARG A 49 7.49 8.62 1.92
N PRO A 50 8.16 9.30 0.96
CA PRO A 50 7.46 9.89 -0.16
C PRO A 50 6.62 8.78 -0.78
N GLU A 51 5.29 8.97 -0.79
CA GLU A 51 4.38 8.00 -1.38
C GLU A 51 4.85 7.73 -2.80
N GLU A 52 5.28 6.49 -3.05
CA GLU A 52 5.79 6.11 -4.36
C GLU A 52 4.62 6.14 -5.34
N LYS A 53 4.50 7.26 -6.07
CA LYS A 53 3.43 7.46 -7.04
C LYS A 53 3.51 6.36 -8.09
N LEU A 54 2.52 5.48 -8.07
CA LEU A 54 2.48 4.34 -8.97
C LEU A 54 2.22 4.81 -10.42
N PRO A 55 3.00 4.34 -11.41
CA PRO A 55 2.86 4.79 -12.79
C PRO A 55 1.48 4.41 -13.36
N PRO A 56 0.71 5.28 -14.03
CA PRO A 56 -0.67 5.00 -14.44
C PRO A 56 -0.78 3.75 -15.33
N ILE A 57 -1.88 3.02 -15.26
CA ILE A 57 -2.12 1.84 -16.13
C ILE A 57 -3.17 2.11 -17.20
N ASP A 58 -3.77 3.29 -17.17
CA ASP A 58 -4.85 3.68 -18.05
C ASP A 58 -4.37 3.77 -19.50
N PRO A 59 -5.12 3.22 -20.48
CA PRO A 59 -4.71 3.21 -21.87
C PRO A 59 -4.41 4.60 -22.44
N GLU A 60 -5.15 5.63 -22.04
CA GLU A 60 -4.94 7.01 -22.48
C GLU A 60 -3.59 7.57 -22.01
N ALA A 61 -3.22 7.33 -20.75
CA ALA A 61 -1.94 7.75 -20.21
C ALA A 61 -0.77 7.05 -20.91
N ILE A 62 -0.93 5.75 -21.20
CA ILE A 62 0.08 4.96 -21.92
C ILE A 62 0.16 5.40 -23.39
N ALA A 63 -0.97 5.73 -24.03
CA ALA A 63 -1.00 6.25 -25.38
C ALA A 63 -0.27 7.60 -25.48
N ALA A 64 -0.48 8.51 -24.52
CA ALA A 64 0.24 9.78 -24.43
C ALA A 64 1.75 9.59 -24.23
N GLU A 65 2.17 8.66 -23.36
CA GLU A 65 3.59 8.33 -23.16
C GLU A 65 4.25 7.74 -24.41
N LEU A 66 3.49 6.95 -25.18
CA LEU A 66 3.93 6.43 -26.47
C LEU A 66 3.88 7.49 -27.58
N GLY A 67 3.19 8.63 -27.40
CA GLY A 67 2.94 9.60 -28.48
C GLY A 67 1.99 9.07 -29.55
N LEU A 68 1.03 8.21 -29.17
CA LEU A 68 -0.01 7.64 -30.03
C LEU A 68 -1.37 8.33 -29.87
N ASP A 69 -1.43 9.41 -29.08
CA ASP A 69 -2.58 10.28 -28.85
C ASP A 69 -3.00 11.07 -30.09
N HIS A 70 -2.10 11.21 -31.08
CA HIS A 70 -2.36 11.86 -32.36
C HIS A 70 -2.01 10.93 -33.55
N PRO A 71 -2.60 11.16 -34.74
CA PRO A 71 -2.33 10.33 -35.91
C PRO A 71 -0.87 10.49 -36.37
N VAL A 72 -0.03 9.53 -35.99
CA VAL A 72 1.40 9.56 -36.33
C VAL A 72 1.60 9.06 -37.76
N LYS A 73 1.84 9.99 -38.69
CA LYS A 73 2.34 9.64 -40.03
C LYS A 73 3.82 9.28 -39.88
N SER A 74 4.16 8.02 -40.15
CA SER A 74 5.53 7.47 -40.09
C SER A 74 6.24 7.49 -38.73
N ALA A 75 5.59 7.04 -37.65
CA ALA A 75 6.33 6.65 -36.44
C ALA A 75 7.04 5.30 -36.65
N ASP A 76 8.31 5.22 -36.22
CA ASP A 76 8.98 3.94 -35.98
C ASP A 76 8.39 3.28 -34.72
N LEU A 77 7.25 2.62 -34.91
CA LEU A 77 6.50 1.91 -33.87
C LEU A 77 7.36 0.83 -33.19
N GLY A 78 8.37 0.29 -33.90
CA GLY A 78 9.32 -0.66 -33.34
C GLY A 78 10.26 -0.01 -32.32
N ARG A 79 10.80 1.18 -32.64
CA ARG A 79 11.61 1.98 -31.71
C ARG A 79 10.81 2.40 -30.49
N MET A 80 9.59 2.87 -30.70
CA MET A 80 8.67 3.29 -29.64
C MET A 80 8.43 2.16 -28.62
N ARG A 81 8.17 0.93 -29.12
CA ARG A 81 8.06 -0.27 -28.28
C ARG A 81 9.32 -0.54 -27.45
N ARG A 82 10.50 -0.45 -28.07
CA ARG A 82 11.78 -0.70 -27.39
C ARG A 82 12.04 0.33 -26.30
N SER A 83 11.80 1.62 -26.58
CA SER A 83 11.95 2.69 -25.61
C SER A 83 11.00 2.51 -24.43
N PHE A 84 9.73 2.20 -24.68
CA PHE A 84 8.75 1.96 -23.62
C PHE A 84 9.12 0.74 -22.77
N ALA A 85 9.56 -0.36 -23.40
CA ALA A 85 10.06 -1.53 -22.70
C ALA A 85 11.29 -1.26 -21.84
N PHE A 86 12.21 -0.41 -22.29
CA PHE A 86 13.38 -0.06 -21.49
C PHE A 86 13.00 0.54 -20.13
N ALA A 87 11.97 1.38 -20.09
CA ALA A 87 11.48 2.03 -18.86
C ALA A 87 10.48 1.18 -18.06
N ASN A 88 9.73 0.27 -18.71
CA ASN A 88 8.57 -0.38 -18.10
C ASN A 88 8.64 -1.93 -18.08
N HIS A 89 9.78 -2.57 -18.36
CA HIS A 89 9.87 -4.04 -18.34
C HIS A 89 9.76 -4.62 -16.92
N PRO A 90 8.98 -5.68 -16.66
CA PRO A 90 8.83 -6.27 -15.33
C PRO A 90 10.15 -6.72 -14.71
N ASP A 91 11.08 -7.23 -15.51
CA ASP A 91 12.39 -7.67 -15.01
C ASP A 91 13.33 -6.51 -14.61
N ARG A 92 12.96 -5.27 -14.93
CA ARG A 92 13.79 -4.08 -14.70
C ARG A 92 13.26 -3.16 -13.60
N VAL A 93 12.06 -3.43 -13.09
CA VAL A 93 11.43 -2.66 -12.01
C VAL A 93 11.49 -3.42 -10.68
N ALA A 94 11.27 -2.69 -9.59
CA ALA A 94 11.19 -3.28 -8.25
C ALA A 94 10.07 -4.34 -8.16
N PRO A 95 10.21 -5.38 -7.31
CA PRO A 95 9.26 -6.49 -7.23
C PRO A 95 7.78 -6.08 -7.08
N HIS A 96 7.49 -5.06 -6.28
CA HIS A 96 6.13 -4.55 -6.05
C HIS A 96 5.53 -3.82 -7.26
N LEU A 97 6.35 -3.38 -8.22
CA LEU A 97 5.92 -2.71 -9.45
C LEU A 97 5.74 -3.68 -10.63
N ARG A 98 6.18 -4.94 -10.52
CA ARG A 98 6.23 -5.89 -11.65
C ARG A 98 4.87 -6.13 -12.29
N GLN A 99 3.82 -6.34 -11.49
CA GLN A 99 2.46 -6.54 -12.01
C GLN A 99 2.00 -5.32 -12.81
N ARG A 100 2.31 -4.13 -12.33
CA ARG A 100 1.95 -2.88 -12.97
C ARG A 100 2.72 -2.66 -14.28
N ALA A 101 4.01 -2.97 -14.27
CA ALA A 101 4.85 -3.02 -15.46
C ALA A 101 4.35 -4.02 -16.51
N MET A 102 3.91 -5.22 -16.09
CA MET A 102 3.28 -6.20 -16.99
C MET A 102 2.04 -5.64 -17.67
N ILE A 103 1.11 -5.06 -16.90
CA ILE A 103 -0.12 -4.46 -17.44
C ILE A 103 0.22 -3.34 -18.42
N ARG A 104 1.12 -2.43 -18.03
CA ARG A 104 1.58 -1.33 -18.90
C ARG A 104 2.17 -1.86 -20.22
N MET A 105 2.96 -2.92 -20.18
CA MET A 105 3.53 -3.55 -21.37
C MET A 105 2.47 -4.16 -22.28
N GLN A 106 1.48 -4.84 -21.71
CA GLN A 106 0.37 -5.44 -22.47
C GLN A 106 -0.45 -4.36 -23.19
N VAL A 107 -0.82 -3.29 -22.47
CA VAL A 107 -1.57 -2.17 -23.05
C VAL A 107 -0.75 -1.46 -24.13
N ALA A 108 0.53 -1.21 -23.89
CA ALA A 108 1.42 -0.59 -24.88
C ALA A 108 1.52 -1.42 -26.18
N ASN A 109 1.68 -2.74 -26.06
CA ASN A 109 1.74 -3.63 -27.22
C ASN A 109 0.44 -3.60 -28.03
N MET A 110 -0.71 -3.66 -27.36
CA MET A 110 -2.03 -3.55 -27.98
C MET A 110 -2.17 -2.24 -28.77
N LEU A 111 -1.85 -1.09 -28.16
CA LEU A 111 -1.94 0.23 -28.79
C LEU A 111 -1.01 0.35 -30.01
N ILE A 112 0.20 -0.18 -29.91
CA ILE A 112 1.17 -0.19 -31.00
C ILE A 112 0.66 -1.05 -32.17
N ASP A 113 0.07 -2.21 -31.90
CA ASP A 113 -0.46 -3.08 -32.95
C ASP A 113 -1.72 -2.48 -33.59
N GLU A 114 -2.55 -1.78 -32.84
CA GLU A 114 -3.64 -0.96 -33.38
C GLU A 114 -3.15 0.16 -34.28
N ALA A 115 -2.11 0.88 -33.88
CA ALA A 115 -1.49 1.93 -34.68
C ALA A 115 -0.93 1.36 -36.00
N LYS A 116 -0.28 0.19 -35.96
CA LYS A 116 0.18 -0.52 -37.18
C LYS A 116 -1.00 -0.86 -38.10
N ARG A 117 -2.07 -1.44 -37.55
CA ARG A 117 -3.28 -1.79 -38.33
C ARG A 117 -3.89 -0.56 -39.01
N ARG A 118 -3.99 0.57 -38.29
CA ARG A 118 -4.48 1.85 -38.83
C ARG A 118 -3.57 2.39 -39.94
N ALA A 119 -2.25 2.35 -39.76
CA ALA A 119 -1.29 2.82 -40.75
C ALA A 119 -1.37 2.02 -42.07
N VAL A 120 -1.47 0.69 -41.99
CA VAL A 120 -1.64 -0.19 -43.16
C VAL A 120 -2.98 0.07 -43.86
N ALA A 121 -4.07 0.24 -43.11
CA ALA A 121 -5.38 0.55 -43.68
C ALA A 121 -5.42 1.92 -44.36
N GLY A 122 -4.73 2.92 -43.81
CA GLY A 122 -4.59 4.24 -44.40
C GLY A 122 -3.76 4.25 -45.68
N ALA A 123 -2.73 3.40 -45.78
CA ALA A 123 -1.90 3.27 -46.98
C ALA A 123 -2.59 2.54 -48.14
N ARG A 124 -3.71 1.85 -47.90
CA ARG A 124 -4.49 1.12 -48.90
C ARG A 124 -5.63 1.95 -49.52
N ARG A 125 -5.90 3.15 -48.98
CA ARG A 125 -6.91 4.09 -49.49
C ARG A 125 -6.23 5.12 -50.38
#